data_AF-A0A921ZL12-F1
#
_entry.id   AF-A0A921ZL12-F1
#
_cell.length_a   1.000
_cell.length_b   1.000
_cell.length_c   1.000
_cell.angle_alpha   90.00
_cell.angle_beta   90.00
_cell.angle_gamma   90.00
#
_symmetry.space_group_name_H-M   'P 1'
#
loop_
_entity.id
_entity.type
_entity.pdbx_description
1 polymer ?
#
loop_
_entity_poly.entity_id
_entity_poly.type
_entity_poly.pdbx_seq_one_letter_code
_entity_poly.pdbx_strand_id
1 'polypeptide(L)'
;MSEIEHLKRHLEKEEAHHVQHARQAVAQAIQGVVTKAPPPEHLFNPISLADLPNMVSRNVAKNAPSRIVRLSTMYLHSNWYPLRRTFYKYLVHSLQADNKLAAARLMRDIAELRQRVGQIEARLANELKRKRQAELDIVRLRKELSATKSCVASLRMPPPPLRKQCSKFA
;
A
#
# COMPACT_ATOMS: atom_id res chain seq x y z
N MET A 1 -3.55 52.08 -16.16
CA MET A 1 -3.30 50.62 -16.11
C MET A 1 -3.18 50.07 -14.67
N SER A 2 -3.88 50.61 -13.65
CA SER A 2 -3.66 50.19 -12.25
C SER A 2 -4.73 49.23 -11.70
N GLU A 3 -5.94 49.23 -12.26
CA GLU A 3 -7.08 48.49 -11.72
C GLU A 3 -7.03 47.00 -12.08
N ILE A 4 -6.65 46.69 -13.32
CA ILE A 4 -6.49 45.32 -13.82
C ILE A 4 -5.41 44.57 -13.04
N GLU A 5 -4.28 45.22 -12.75
CA GLU A 5 -3.21 44.61 -11.97
C GLU A 5 -3.59 44.44 -10.49
N HIS A 6 -4.39 45.34 -9.94
CA HIS A 6 -4.93 45.19 -8.59
C HIS A 6 -5.91 44.01 -8.50
N LEU A 7 -6.82 43.87 -9.47
CA LEU A 7 -7.72 42.72 -9.55
C LEU A 7 -6.97 41.40 -9.74
N LYS A 8 -5.90 41.39 -10.55
CA LYS A 8 -5.07 40.20 -10.75
C LYS A 8 -4.41 39.76 -9.44
N ARG A 9 -3.78 40.69 -8.71
CA ARG A 9 -3.17 40.41 -7.39
C ARG A 9 -4.20 39.96 -6.34
N HIS A 10 -5.42 40.48 -6.41
CA HIS A 10 -6.50 40.07 -5.52
C HIS A 10 -6.98 38.65 -5.83
N LEU A 11 -7.14 38.29 -7.11
CA LEU A 11 -7.50 36.94 -7.53
C LEU A 11 -6.42 35.92 -7.18
N GLU A 12 -5.14 36.26 -7.36
CA GLU A 12 -4.02 35.39 -6.96
C GLU A 12 -3.99 35.16 -5.44
N LYS A 13 -4.31 36.18 -4.63
CA LYS A 13 -4.45 36.02 -3.17
C LYS A 13 -5.62 35.12 -2.79
N GLU A 14 -6.77 35.28 -3.44
CA GLU A 14 -7.95 34.45 -3.20
C GLU A 14 -7.71 32.98 -3.61
N GLU A 15 -7.04 32.75 -4.74
CA GLU A 15 -6.65 31.42 -5.19
C GLU A 15 -5.69 30.76 -4.20
N ALA A 16 -4.65 31.47 -3.76
CA ALA A 16 -3.71 30.97 -2.76
C ALA A 16 -4.41 30.61 -1.43
N HIS A 17 -5.36 31.44 -0.99
CA HIS A 17 -6.15 31.19 0.20
C HIS A 17 -7.03 29.94 0.05
N HIS A 18 -7.69 29.75 -1.10
CA HIS A 18 -8.50 28.55 -1.36
C HIS A 18 -7.66 27.27 -1.47
N VAL A 19 -6.50 27.34 -2.11
CA VAL A 19 -5.55 26.20 -2.18
C VAL A 19 -5.05 25.83 -0.80
N GLN A 20 -4.69 26.82 0.03
CA GLN A 20 -4.26 26.59 1.40
C GLN A 20 -5.38 25.98 2.26
N HIS A 21 -6.60 26.50 2.15
CA HIS A 21 -7.76 25.97 2.85
C HIS A 21 -8.08 24.53 2.42
N ALA A 22 -7.98 24.22 1.12
CA ALA A 22 -8.16 22.85 0.62
C ALA A 22 -7.09 21.90 1.16
N ARG A 23 -5.81 22.30 1.16
CA ARG A 23 -4.71 21.52 1.75
C ARG A 23 -4.92 21.28 3.24
N GLN A 24 -5.36 22.30 3.98
CA GLN A 24 -5.65 22.20 5.40
C GLN A 24 -6.85 21.28 5.67
N ALA A 25 -7.92 21.36 4.88
CA ALA A 25 -9.08 20.48 5.00
C ALA A 25 -8.73 19.01 4.72
N VAL A 26 -7.88 18.77 3.70
CA VAL A 26 -7.37 17.42 3.40
C VAL A 26 -6.48 16.91 4.54
N ALA A 27 -5.58 17.74 5.08
CA ALA A 27 -4.75 17.36 6.22
C ALA A 27 -5.58 17.06 7.48
N GLN A 28 -6.63 17.85 7.75
CA GLN A 28 -7.56 17.60 8.85
C GLN A 28 -8.40 16.33 8.64
N ALA A 29 -8.81 16.03 7.42
CA ALA A 29 -9.49 14.77 7.10
C ALA A 29 -8.57 13.56 7.31
N ILE A 30 -7.30 13.66 6.90
CA ILE A 30 -6.29 12.61 7.12
C ILE A 30 -5.98 12.45 8.62
N GLN A 31 -5.80 13.56 9.34
CA GLN A 31 -5.58 13.55 10.79
C GLN A 31 -6.81 13.11 11.59
N GLY A 32 -8.03 13.36 11.10
CA GLY A 32 -9.27 12.84 11.69
C GLY A 32 -9.47 11.33 11.48
N VAL A 33 -8.79 10.73 10.50
CA VAL A 33 -8.74 9.27 10.28
C VAL A 33 -7.71 8.61 11.20
N VAL A 34 -6.70 9.35 11.66
CA VAL A 34 -5.75 8.91 12.68
C VAL A 34 -6.18 9.49 14.04
N THR A 35 -7.16 8.86 14.68
CA THR A 35 -7.59 9.25 16.02
C THR A 35 -6.39 9.29 16.98
N LYS A 36 -6.27 10.38 17.74
CA LYS A 36 -5.36 10.52 18.90
C LYS A 36 -5.77 9.63 20.09
N ALA A 37 -6.05 8.36 19.82
CA ALA A 37 -6.29 7.34 20.83
C ALA A 37 -5.45 6.11 20.45
N PRO A 38 -4.87 5.38 21.42
CA PRO A 38 -4.29 4.08 21.14
C PRO A 38 -5.34 3.24 20.41
N PRO A 39 -4.95 2.46 19.37
CA PRO A 39 -5.91 1.76 18.55
C PRO A 39 -6.73 0.81 19.44
N PRO A 40 -8.06 0.92 19.50
CA PRO A 40 -8.86 -0.07 20.20
C PRO A 40 -8.67 -1.41 19.50
N GLU A 41 -8.33 -2.45 20.27
CA GLU A 41 -7.95 -3.80 19.78
C GLU A 41 -9.04 -4.49 18.93
N HIS A 42 -10.20 -3.86 18.80
CA HIS A 42 -11.34 -4.31 17.99
C HIS A 42 -11.24 -3.88 16.50
N LEU A 43 -10.23 -3.11 16.09
CA LEU A 43 -9.96 -2.78 14.67
C LEU A 43 -9.59 -4.01 13.81
N PHE A 44 -9.30 -5.15 14.45
CA PHE A 44 -9.08 -6.43 13.78
C PHE A 44 -10.35 -7.27 13.63
N ASN A 45 -11.52 -6.76 14.02
CA ASN A 45 -12.76 -7.38 13.53
C ASN A 45 -12.95 -7.00 12.06
N PRO A 46 -13.28 -7.97 11.18
CA PRO A 46 -13.43 -7.71 9.76
C PRO A 46 -14.61 -6.76 9.57
N ILE A 47 -14.31 -5.47 9.40
CA ILE A 47 -15.31 -4.49 8.99
C ILE A 47 -15.79 -4.96 7.62
N SER A 48 -17.05 -5.38 7.56
CA SER A 48 -17.69 -5.78 6.31
C SER A 48 -17.54 -4.62 5.31
N LEU A 49 -16.77 -4.85 4.24
CA LEU A 49 -16.48 -3.85 3.21
C LEU A 49 -17.75 -3.31 2.53
N ALA A 50 -18.89 -3.98 2.70
CA ALA A 50 -20.20 -3.52 2.27
C ALA A 50 -20.65 -2.24 2.99
N ASP A 51 -20.22 -2.01 4.24
CA ASP A 51 -20.66 -0.87 5.05
C ASP A 51 -19.73 0.34 4.97
N LEU A 52 -18.53 0.16 4.39
CA LEU A 52 -17.52 1.22 4.23
C LEU A 52 -18.06 2.44 3.47
N PRO A 53 -18.85 2.32 2.37
CA PRO A 53 -19.43 3.46 1.67
C PRO A 53 -20.40 4.28 2.55
N ASN A 54 -21.19 3.59 3.39
CA ASN A 54 -22.14 4.20 4.32
C ASN A 54 -21.41 4.87 5.51
N MET A 55 -20.28 4.32 5.92
CA MET A 55 -19.44 4.85 7.00
C MET A 55 -18.67 6.10 6.54
N VAL A 56 -18.07 6.06 5.35
CA VAL A 56 -17.41 7.21 4.71
C VAL A 56 -18.44 8.31 4.43
N SER A 57 -19.62 7.98 3.90
CA SER A 57 -20.70 8.97 3.67
C SER A 57 -21.15 9.65 4.96
N ARG A 58 -21.33 8.90 6.05
CA ARG A 58 -21.70 9.49 7.37
C ARG A 58 -20.60 10.38 7.94
N ASN A 59 -19.33 10.00 7.79
CA ASN A 59 -18.21 10.81 8.26
C ASN A 59 -17.98 12.07 7.41
N VAL A 60 -18.18 11.98 6.09
CA VAL A 60 -18.16 13.15 5.19
C VAL A 60 -19.33 14.08 5.49
N ALA A 61 -20.53 13.54 5.80
CA ALA A 61 -21.70 14.35 6.17
C ALA A 61 -21.52 15.07 7.52
N LYS A 62 -20.91 14.41 8.52
CA LYS A 62 -20.63 15.00 9.84
C LYS A 62 -19.52 16.05 9.81
N ASN A 63 -18.54 15.91 8.92
CA ASN A 63 -17.43 16.84 8.74
C ASN A 63 -17.64 17.82 7.57
N ALA A 64 -18.81 17.81 6.94
CA ALA A 64 -19.14 18.80 5.93
C ALA A 64 -19.12 20.19 6.57
N PRO A 65 -18.33 21.15 6.07
CA PRO A 65 -18.25 22.45 6.67
C PRO A 65 -19.64 23.09 6.64
N SER A 66 -20.23 23.31 7.81
CA SER A 66 -21.49 24.01 8.06
C SER A 66 -21.51 25.47 7.53
N ARG A 67 -20.42 25.90 6.88
CA ARG A 67 -20.19 27.24 6.33
C ARG A 67 -20.59 27.41 4.86
N ILE A 68 -20.92 26.34 4.12
CA ILE A 68 -21.40 26.47 2.73
C ILE A 68 -22.70 27.32 2.67
N VAL A 69 -23.51 27.31 3.74
CA VAL A 69 -24.73 28.12 3.84
C VAL A 69 -24.46 29.58 4.21
N ARG A 70 -23.30 29.92 4.82
CA ARG A 70 -23.00 31.30 5.27
C ARG A 70 -22.36 32.21 4.21
N LEU A 71 -21.76 31.65 3.15
CA LEU A 71 -21.18 32.47 2.08
C LEU A 71 -22.23 33.01 1.09
N SER A 72 -23.45 32.48 1.11
CA SER A 72 -24.55 33.00 0.29
C SER A 72 -25.14 34.30 0.84
N THR A 73 -24.93 34.63 2.12
CA THR A 73 -25.56 35.79 2.80
C THR A 73 -24.68 37.05 2.85
N MET A 74 -23.37 36.99 2.58
CA MET A 74 -22.47 38.15 2.78
C MET A 74 -22.08 38.97 1.54
N TYR A 75 -22.60 38.69 0.33
CA TYR A 75 -22.19 39.41 -0.88
C TYR A 75 -23.36 39.98 -1.69
N LEU A 76 -24.41 40.51 -1.05
CA LEU A 76 -25.60 41.07 -1.72
C LEU A 76 -25.39 42.40 -2.49
N HIS A 77 -24.23 42.66 -3.11
CA HIS A 77 -24.02 43.86 -3.95
C HIS A 77 -23.05 43.55 -5.11
N SER A 78 -23.56 43.05 -6.25
CA SER A 78 -22.97 43.24 -7.59
C SER A 78 -23.74 42.48 -8.69
N ASN A 79 -23.99 43.15 -9.82
CA ASN A 79 -24.73 42.70 -11.01
C ASN A 79 -24.15 41.48 -11.78
N TRP A 80 -23.14 40.79 -11.23
CA TRP A 80 -22.44 39.65 -11.84
C TRP A 80 -22.73 38.30 -11.16
N TYR A 81 -23.67 38.32 -10.21
CA TYR A 81 -24.05 37.20 -9.34
C TYR A 81 -24.48 35.91 -10.07
N PRO A 82 -25.33 35.97 -11.13
CA PRO A 82 -25.80 34.76 -11.80
C PRO A 82 -24.68 34.00 -12.52
N LEU A 83 -23.78 34.74 -13.19
CA LEU A 83 -22.66 34.18 -13.95
C LEU A 83 -21.61 33.58 -13.01
N ARG A 84 -21.22 34.28 -11.93
CA ARG A 84 -20.29 33.74 -10.93
C ARG A 84 -20.86 32.50 -10.23
N ARG A 85 -22.12 32.52 -9.79
CA ARG A 85 -22.76 31.36 -9.13
C ARG A 85 -22.80 30.14 -10.05
N THR A 86 -23.08 30.36 -11.34
CA THR A 86 -23.09 29.29 -12.34
C THR A 86 -21.68 28.75 -12.54
N PHE A 87 -20.68 29.61 -12.70
CA PHE A 87 -19.28 29.20 -12.86
C PHE A 87 -18.75 28.39 -11.67
N TYR A 88 -18.98 28.85 -10.43
CA TYR A 88 -18.60 28.09 -9.24
C TYR A 88 -19.32 26.74 -9.15
N LYS A 89 -20.60 26.68 -9.51
CA LYS A 89 -21.35 25.42 -9.55
C LYS A 89 -20.77 24.45 -10.58
N TYR A 90 -20.39 24.92 -11.76
CA TYR A 90 -19.71 24.10 -12.77
C TYR A 90 -18.32 23.63 -12.30
N LEU A 91 -17.53 24.52 -11.72
CA LEU A 91 -16.19 24.20 -11.21
C LEU A 91 -16.24 23.11 -10.13
N VAL A 92 -17.14 23.26 -9.15
CA VAL A 92 -17.31 22.28 -8.07
C VAL A 92 -17.76 20.91 -8.61
N HIS A 93 -18.69 20.87 -9.57
CA HIS A 93 -19.09 19.61 -10.19
C HIS A 93 -17.98 18.96 -11.02
N SER A 94 -17.17 19.76 -11.74
CA SER A 94 -16.03 19.25 -12.49
C SER A 94 -14.99 18.62 -11.56
N LEU A 95 -14.58 19.34 -10.52
CA LEU A 95 -13.65 18.84 -9.50
C LEU A 95 -14.19 17.58 -8.81
N GLN A 96 -15.49 17.52 -8.52
CA GLN A 96 -16.12 16.35 -7.94
C GLN A 96 -16.10 15.15 -8.90
N ALA A 97 -16.29 15.37 -10.20
CA ALA A 97 -16.21 14.33 -11.21
C ALA A 97 -14.77 13.80 -11.35
N ASP A 98 -13.78 14.69 -11.37
CA ASP A 98 -12.36 14.33 -11.46
C ASP A 98 -11.90 13.51 -10.25
N ASN A 99 -12.30 13.91 -9.04
CA ASN A 99 -11.99 13.16 -7.82
C ASN A 99 -12.65 11.78 -7.82
N LYS A 100 -13.89 11.65 -8.31
CA LYS A 100 -14.56 10.35 -8.45
C LYS A 100 -13.83 9.44 -9.44
N LEU A 101 -13.38 9.99 -10.57
CA LEU A 101 -12.61 9.26 -11.57
C LEU A 101 -11.25 8.81 -11.01
N ALA A 102 -10.54 9.69 -10.29
CA ALA A 102 -9.28 9.37 -9.63
C ALA A 102 -9.45 8.26 -8.58
N ALA A 103 -10.49 8.36 -7.73
CA ALA A 103 -10.81 7.32 -6.76
C ALA A 103 -11.11 5.98 -7.43
N ALA A 104 -11.86 5.96 -8.54
CA ALA A 104 -12.15 4.74 -9.29
C ALA A 104 -10.89 4.07 -9.87
N ARG A 105 -9.92 4.86 -10.35
CA ARG A 105 -8.62 4.36 -10.82
C ARG A 105 -7.82 3.75 -9.67
N LEU A 106 -7.68 4.46 -8.56
CA LEU A 106 -6.97 3.94 -7.39
C LEU A 106 -7.61 2.65 -6.84
N MET A 107 -8.94 2.57 -6.79
CA MET A 107 -9.62 1.34 -6.38
C MET A 107 -9.32 0.16 -7.29
N ARG A 108 -9.23 0.39 -8.61
CA ARG A 108 -8.82 -0.64 -9.58
C ARG A 108 -7.38 -1.07 -9.34
N ASP A 109 -6.47 -0.12 -9.21
CA ASP A 109 -5.04 -0.41 -9.02
C ASP A 109 -4.80 -1.18 -7.71
N ILE A 110 -5.52 -0.82 -6.64
CA ILE A 110 -5.48 -1.54 -5.36
C ILE A 110 -5.98 -2.98 -5.53
N ALA A 111 -7.06 -3.20 -6.27
CA ALA A 111 -7.58 -4.54 -6.52
C ALA A 111 -6.57 -5.39 -7.31
N GLU A 112 -5.94 -4.82 -8.33
CA GLU A 112 -4.92 -5.49 -9.13
C GLU A 112 -3.67 -5.84 -8.30
N LEU A 113 -3.20 -4.90 -7.47
CA LEU A 113 -2.07 -5.15 -6.57
C LEU A 113 -2.38 -6.27 -5.57
N ARG A 114 -3.59 -6.29 -5.00
CA ARG A 114 -4.02 -7.38 -4.10
C ARG A 114 -4.02 -8.73 -4.79
N GLN A 115 -4.52 -8.79 -6.03
CA GLN A 115 -4.50 -10.03 -6.81
C GLN A 115 -3.06 -10.50 -7.09
N ARG A 116 -2.17 -9.60 -7.48
CA ARG A 116 -0.75 -9.91 -7.73
C ARG A 116 -0.05 -10.41 -6.47
N VAL A 117 -0.31 -9.78 -5.31
CA VAL A 117 0.21 -10.24 -4.02
C VAL A 117 -0.26 -11.66 -3.72
N GLY A 118 -1.56 -11.95 -3.86
CA GLY A 118 -2.07 -13.31 -3.65
C GLY A 118 -1.44 -14.36 -4.56
N GLN A 119 -1.16 -14.02 -5.83
CA GLN A 119 -0.44 -14.90 -6.75
C GLN A 119 1.02 -15.15 -6.31
N ILE A 120 1.71 -14.11 -5.83
CA ILE A 120 3.09 -14.22 -5.34
C ILE A 120 3.13 -15.08 -4.07
N GLU A 121 2.20 -14.90 -3.14
CA GLU A 121 2.08 -15.70 -1.93
C GLU A 121 1.87 -17.19 -2.25
N ALA A 122 0.99 -17.51 -3.20
CA ALA A 122 0.77 -18.88 -3.65
C ALA A 122 2.04 -19.49 -4.28
N ARG A 123 2.78 -18.73 -5.09
CA ARG A 123 4.06 -19.17 -5.67
C ARG A 123 5.10 -19.41 -4.58
N LEU A 124 5.20 -18.51 -3.60
CA LEU A 124 6.13 -18.63 -2.48
C LEU A 124 5.84 -19.88 -1.63
N ALA A 125 4.57 -20.17 -1.35
CA ALA A 125 4.18 -21.38 -0.62
C ALA A 125 4.64 -22.66 -1.34
N ASN A 126 4.52 -22.70 -2.67
CA ASN A 126 4.98 -23.82 -3.49
C ASN A 126 6.51 -23.95 -3.50
N GLU A 127 7.24 -22.84 -3.55
CA GLU A 127 8.71 -22.86 -3.45
C GLU A 127 9.18 -23.34 -2.07
N LEU A 128 8.53 -22.89 -0.98
CA LEU A 128 8.85 -23.35 0.37
C LEU A 128 8.61 -24.85 0.55
N LYS A 129 7.52 -25.38 -0.04
CA LYS A 129 7.25 -26.83 -0.03
C LYS A 129 8.34 -27.61 -0.77
N ARG A 130 8.74 -27.15 -1.96
CA ARG A 130 9.84 -27.76 -2.74
C ARG A 130 11.18 -27.70 -2.02
N LYS A 131 11.51 -26.55 -1.42
CA LYS A 131 12.71 -26.38 -0.60
C LYS A 131 12.74 -27.37 0.57
N ARG A 132 11.64 -27.48 1.33
CA ARG A 132 11.54 -28.43 2.44
C ARG A 132 11.71 -29.88 1.98
N GLN A 133 11.14 -30.23 0.83
CA GLN A 133 11.34 -31.56 0.26
C GLN A 133 12.80 -31.82 -0.11
N ALA A 134 13.46 -30.87 -0.77
CA ALA A 134 14.89 -30.98 -1.11
C ALA A 134 15.78 -31.10 0.13
N GLU A 135 15.47 -30.38 1.22
CA GLU A 135 16.18 -30.50 2.49
C GLU A 135 16.06 -31.92 3.09
N LEU A 136 14.87 -32.52 3.05
CA LEU A 136 14.66 -33.91 3.48
C LEU A 136 15.43 -34.91 2.60
N ASP A 137 15.44 -34.70 1.29
CA ASP A 137 16.17 -35.55 0.36
C ASP A 137 17.69 -35.47 0.60
N ILE A 138 18.24 -34.27 0.86
CA ILE A 138 19.66 -34.11 1.22
C ILE A 138 20.00 -34.90 2.49
N VAL A 139 19.15 -34.83 3.52
CA VAL A 139 19.37 -35.60 4.76
C VAL A 139 19.35 -37.10 4.49
N ARG A 140 18.41 -37.57 3.68
CA ARG A 140 18.34 -38.99 3.27
C ARG A 140 19.60 -39.41 2.52
N LEU A 141 19.99 -38.67 1.48
CA LEU A 141 21.17 -38.95 0.66
C LEU A 141 22.47 -38.95 1.50
N ARG A 142 22.60 -38.07 2.49
CA ARG A 142 23.74 -38.08 3.41
C ARG A 142 23.81 -39.36 4.24
N LYS A 143 22.67 -39.87 4.71
CA LYS A 143 22.60 -41.15 5.44
C LYS A 143 22.96 -42.33 4.54
N GLU A 144 22.38 -42.39 3.34
CA GLU A 144 22.67 -43.42 2.34
C GLU A 144 24.16 -43.41 1.98
N LEU A 145 24.73 -42.24 1.68
CA LEU A 145 26.16 -42.10 1.40
C LEU A 145 27.04 -42.58 2.56
N SER A 146 26.65 -42.30 3.80
CA SER A 146 27.37 -42.79 4.98
C SER A 146 27.30 -44.32 5.08
N ALA A 147 26.13 -44.91 4.83
CA ALA A 147 25.96 -46.37 4.83
C ALA A 147 26.79 -47.03 3.72
N THR A 148 26.77 -46.47 2.50
CA THR A 148 27.60 -46.96 1.39
C THR A 148 29.08 -46.87 1.71
N LYS A 149 29.55 -45.75 2.28
CA LYS A 149 30.95 -45.59 2.72
C LYS A 149 31.35 -46.67 3.73
N SER A 150 30.49 -46.95 4.71
CA SER A 150 30.73 -48.00 5.69
C SER A 150 30.82 -49.37 5.03
N CYS A 151 29.90 -49.71 4.12
CA CYS A 151 29.90 -50.97 3.39
C CYS A 151 31.18 -51.15 2.55
N VAL A 152 31.58 -50.11 1.81
CA VAL A 152 32.81 -50.12 1.01
C VAL A 152 34.05 -50.29 1.89
N ALA A 153 34.09 -49.65 3.07
CA ALA A 153 35.18 -49.83 4.02
C ALA A 153 35.27 -51.28 4.53
N SER A 154 34.14 -51.94 4.81
CA SER A 154 34.09 -53.35 5.22
C SER A 154 34.56 -54.31 4.12
N LEU A 155 34.35 -53.98 2.85
CA LEU A 155 34.81 -54.77 1.70
C LEU A 155 36.29 -54.54 1.37
N ARG A 156 36.89 -53.45 1.84
CA ARG A 156 38.27 -53.09 1.54
C ARG A 156 39.22 -53.93 2.40
N MET A 157 39.84 -54.94 1.79
CA MET A 157 40.95 -55.65 2.41
C MET A 157 42.13 -54.69 2.62
N PRO A 158 42.80 -54.69 3.80
CA PRO A 158 44.02 -53.94 3.99
C PRO A 158 45.07 -54.39 2.97
N PRO A 159 45.87 -53.47 2.38
CA PRO A 159 46.96 -53.89 1.51
C PRO A 159 47.90 -54.81 2.29
N PRO A 160 48.35 -55.95 1.71
CA PRO A 160 49.26 -56.86 2.38
C PRO A 160 50.52 -56.08 2.79
N PRO A 161 51.05 -56.33 4.01
CA PRO A 161 52.21 -55.60 4.49
C PRO A 161 53.38 -55.80 3.52
N LEU A 162 53.95 -54.68 3.05
CA LEU A 162 55.19 -54.66 2.27
C LEU A 162 56.29 -55.33 3.11
N ARG A 163 56.61 -56.59 2.80
CA ARG A 163 57.74 -57.29 3.40
C ARG A 163 59.01 -56.55 3.01
N LYS A 164 59.65 -55.89 3.98
CA LYS A 164 60.98 -55.30 3.80
C LYS A 164 61.99 -56.41 3.53
N GLN A 165 62.77 -56.30 2.46
CA GLN A 165 63.84 -57.23 2.13
C GLN A 165 64.95 -57.10 3.20
N CYS A 166 65.23 -58.18 3.93
CA CYS A 166 66.23 -58.19 5.00
C CYS A 166 67.62 -58.20 4.37
N SER A 167 68.35 -57.08 4.46
CA SER A 167 69.72 -56.93 3.95
C SER A 167 70.77 -57.49 4.94
N LYS A 168 70.58 -58.74 5.39
CA LYS A 168 71.68 -59.50 6.00
C LYS A 168 72.23 -60.43 4.92
N PHE A 169 73.55 -60.49 4.79
CA PHE A 169 74.32 -61.15 3.71
C PHE A 169 74.60 -60.25 2.48
N ALA A 170 75.43 -59.23 2.69
CA ALA A 170 76.33 -58.67 1.69
C ALA A 170 77.69 -58.47 2.35
#